data_AF-F2L082-F1
#
_entry.id   AF-F2L082-F1
#
_cell.length_a   1.000
_cell.length_b   1.000
_cell.length_c   1.000
_cell.angle_alpha   90.00
_cell.angle_beta   90.00
_cell.angle_gamma   90.00
#
_symmetry.space_group_name_H-M   'P 1'
#
loop_
_entity.id
_entity.type
_entity.pdbx_description
1 polymer ?
#
loop_
_entity_poly.entity_id
_entity_poly.type
_entity_poly.pdbx_seq_one_letter_code
_entity_poly.pdbx_strand_id
1 'polypeptide(L)'
;MTQFALANEILTLGLDMISNGITTARVREIMTLYKILTEIEVVPVPARIFDKLIVNSYNVDRESTVKAWCEAGKTLAAYIKAMFGSLNNISSLLPYLSDIFPSKKFEVKLTEDEFDLNIVGLGYSAETVEANAAALRCLLEDLGYKIEELITAPGLLKAKAKKVG
;
A
#
# COMPACT_ATOMS: atom_id res chain seq x y z
N MET A 1 7.90 2.81 -36.63
CA MET A 1 9.00 3.03 -35.66
C MET A 1 10.15 2.13 -36.07
N THR A 2 11.37 2.66 -36.20
CA THR A 2 12.57 1.85 -36.55
C THR A 2 13.33 1.47 -35.27
N GLN A 3 14.18 0.44 -35.34
CA GLN A 3 15.02 0.04 -34.20
C GLN A 3 15.90 1.20 -33.71
N PHE A 4 16.46 2.00 -34.62
CA PHE A 4 17.27 3.17 -34.27
C PHE A 4 16.46 4.28 -33.60
N ALA A 5 15.22 4.53 -34.05
CA ALA A 5 14.36 5.51 -33.43
C ALA A 5 13.99 5.11 -32.00
N LEU A 6 13.62 3.85 -31.79
CA LEU A 6 13.32 3.31 -30.46
C LEU A 6 14.54 3.35 -29.53
N ALA A 7 15.73 2.98 -30.04
CA ALA A 7 16.96 3.01 -29.26
C ALA A 7 17.30 4.43 -28.78
N ASN A 8 17.19 5.42 -29.67
CA ASN A 8 17.43 6.82 -29.31
C ASN A 8 16.42 7.32 -28.28
N GLU A 9 15.13 6.98 -28.42
CA GLU A 9 14.09 7.38 -27.48
C GLU A 9 14.32 6.78 -26.07
N ILE A 10 14.70 5.50 -26.00
CA ILE A 10 15.06 4.84 -24.73
C ILE A 10 16.31 5.49 -24.10
N LEU A 11 17.31 5.84 -24.91
CA LEU A 11 18.53 6.50 -24.45
C LEU A 11 18.23 7.90 -23.89
N THR A 12 17.42 8.70 -24.59
CA THR A 12 16.99 10.01 -24.13
C THR A 12 16.23 9.91 -22.81
N LEU A 13 15.23 9.02 -22.74
CA LEU A 13 14.48 8.78 -21.51
C LEU A 13 15.40 8.34 -20.36
N GLY A 14 16.33 7.41 -20.63
CA GLY A 14 17.28 6.93 -19.64
C GLY A 14 18.20 8.03 -19.09
N LEU A 15 18.70 8.90 -19.96
CA LEU A 15 19.53 10.05 -19.57
C LEU A 15 18.74 11.07 -18.72
N ASP A 16 17.50 11.38 -19.12
CA ASP A 16 16.61 12.26 -18.36
C ASP A 16 16.32 11.69 -16.97
N MET A 17 16.03 10.39 -16.87
CA MET A 17 15.80 9.72 -15.59
C MET A 17 17.02 9.77 -14.68
N ILE A 18 18.22 9.48 -15.21
CA ILE A 18 19.48 9.54 -14.45
C ILE A 18 19.75 10.96 -13.94
N SER A 19 19.51 11.99 -14.77
CA SER A 19 19.69 13.40 -14.38
C SER A 19 18.77 13.82 -13.22
N ASN A 20 17.61 13.14 -13.09
CA ASN A 20 16.65 13.35 -12.00
C ASN A 20 16.86 12.38 -10.82
N GLY A 21 17.98 11.64 -10.78
CA GLY A 21 18.31 10.71 -9.70
C GLY A 21 17.48 9.42 -9.70
N ILE A 22 16.82 9.08 -10.82
CA ILE A 22 16.04 7.85 -10.97
C ILE A 22 16.93 6.77 -11.59
N THR A 23 17.19 5.71 -10.83
CA THR A 23 17.93 4.54 -11.31
C THR A 23 17.04 3.59 -12.10
N THR A 24 17.63 2.77 -12.97
CA THR A 24 16.90 1.73 -13.73
C THR A 24 16.23 0.71 -12.80
N ALA A 25 16.81 0.42 -11.63
CA ALA A 25 16.19 -0.39 -10.59
C ALA A 25 14.88 0.24 -10.09
N ARG A 26 14.91 1.53 -9.74
CA ARG A 26 13.73 2.29 -9.32
C ARG A 26 12.63 2.29 -10.39
N VAL A 27 12.99 2.37 -11.67
CA VAL A 27 12.01 2.26 -12.78
C VAL A 27 11.31 0.90 -12.75
N ARG A 28 12.07 -0.19 -12.62
CA ARG A 28 11.50 -1.55 -12.58
C ARG A 28 10.54 -1.72 -11.40
N GLU A 29 10.89 -1.18 -10.25
CA GLU A 29 10.07 -1.27 -9.04
C GLU A 29 8.80 -0.43 -9.16
N ILE A 30 8.87 0.80 -9.70
CA ILE A 30 7.69 1.62 -10.00
C ILE A 30 6.77 0.93 -11.01
N MET A 31 7.33 0.34 -12.07
CA MET A 31 6.53 -0.42 -13.06
C MET A 31 5.86 -1.65 -12.44
N THR A 32 6.55 -2.31 -11.50
CA THR A 32 5.97 -3.44 -10.75
C THR A 32 4.82 -2.97 -9.88
N LEU A 33 5.01 -1.87 -9.13
CA LEU A 33 3.96 -1.27 -8.31
C LEU A 33 2.76 -0.82 -9.15
N TYR A 34 3.00 -0.15 -10.27
CA TYR A 34 1.95 0.25 -11.20
C TYR A 34 1.12 -0.95 -11.68
N LYS A 35 1.79 -2.05 -12.04
CA LYS A 35 1.09 -3.29 -12.43
C LYS A 35 0.20 -3.81 -11.30
N ILE A 36 0.68 -3.83 -10.06
CA ILE A 36 -0.13 -4.26 -8.89
C ILE A 36 -1.37 -3.36 -8.76
N LEU A 37 -1.18 -2.03 -8.82
CA LEU A 37 -2.28 -1.08 -8.69
C LEU A 37 -3.33 -1.25 -9.78
N THR A 38 -2.93 -1.55 -11.02
CA THR A 38 -3.87 -1.81 -12.12
C THR A 38 -4.59 -3.15 -11.98
N GLU A 39 -3.91 -4.18 -11.49
CA GLU A 39 -4.50 -5.52 -11.31
C GLU A 39 -5.55 -5.55 -10.20
N ILE A 40 -5.37 -4.76 -9.14
CA ILE A 40 -6.37 -4.60 -8.06
C ILE A 40 -7.37 -3.46 -8.33
N GLU A 41 -7.41 -2.95 -9.57
CA GLU A 41 -8.35 -1.93 -10.04
C GLU A 41 -8.35 -0.65 -9.19
N VAL A 42 -7.18 -0.18 -8.73
CA VAL A 42 -7.09 1.06 -7.94
C VAL A 42 -7.52 2.27 -8.78
N VAL A 43 -8.57 2.95 -8.33
CA VAL A 43 -9.01 4.23 -8.88
C VAL A 43 -8.43 5.38 -8.05
N PRO A 44 -7.69 6.33 -8.65
CA PRO A 44 -7.15 7.46 -7.91
C PRO A 44 -8.29 8.42 -7.53
N VAL A 45 -8.48 8.63 -6.22
CA VAL A 45 -9.47 9.56 -5.67
C VAL A 45 -8.77 10.59 -4.77
N PRO A 46 -9.11 11.89 -4.85
CA PRO A 46 -8.56 12.89 -3.93
C PRO A 46 -8.86 12.51 -2.46
N ALA A 47 -7.82 12.50 -1.63
CA ALA A 47 -7.86 11.92 -0.28
C ALA A 47 -9.02 12.45 0.59
N ARG A 48 -9.30 13.77 0.55
CA ARG A 48 -10.40 14.37 1.31
C ARG A 48 -11.79 13.95 0.82
N ILE A 49 -11.93 13.72 -0.48
CA ILE A 49 -13.20 13.24 -1.05
C ILE A 49 -13.40 11.79 -0.60
N PHE A 50 -12.36 10.97 -0.73
CA PHE A 50 -12.42 9.57 -0.33
C PHE A 50 -12.71 9.40 1.16
N ASP A 51 -12.05 10.17 2.03
CA ASP A 51 -12.32 10.19 3.48
C ASP A 51 -13.79 10.49 3.79
N LYS A 52 -14.37 11.52 3.14
CA LYS A 52 -15.78 11.87 3.31
C LYS A 52 -16.71 10.74 2.87
N LEU A 53 -16.39 10.03 1.80
CA LEU A 53 -17.17 8.87 1.34
C LEU A 53 -17.14 7.74 2.37
N ILE A 54 -15.97 7.43 2.91
CA ILE A 54 -15.81 6.40 3.94
C ILE A 54 -16.63 6.77 5.18
N VAL A 55 -16.50 8.01 5.68
CA VAL A 55 -17.25 8.49 6.86
C VAL A 55 -18.76 8.39 6.62
N ASN A 56 -19.24 8.79 5.45
CA ASN A 56 -20.66 8.70 5.11
C ASN A 56 -21.14 7.24 5.13
N SER A 57 -20.42 6.34 4.47
CA SER A 57 -20.76 4.91 4.44
C SER A 57 -20.71 4.28 5.83
N TYR A 58 -19.67 4.60 6.61
CA TYR A 58 -19.46 4.08 7.95
C TYR A 58 -20.58 4.50 8.91
N ASN A 59 -21.03 5.76 8.82
CA ASN A 59 -22.12 6.27 9.67
C ASN A 59 -23.49 5.69 9.32
N VAL A 60 -23.67 5.20 8.09
CA VAL A 60 -24.89 4.49 7.67
C VAL A 60 -24.82 3.02 8.08
N ASP A 61 -23.72 2.35 7.77
CA ASP A 61 -23.47 0.95 8.09
C ASP A 61 -21.97 0.71 8.32
N ARG A 62 -21.61 0.78 9.59
CA ARG A 62 -20.24 0.52 10.07
C ARG A 62 -19.79 -0.90 9.72
N GLU A 63 -20.64 -1.89 9.94
CA GLU A 63 -20.25 -3.30 9.80
C GLU A 63 -19.94 -3.62 8.35
N SER A 64 -20.83 -3.22 7.44
CA SER A 64 -20.62 -3.39 5.99
C SER A 64 -19.37 -2.64 5.51
N THR A 65 -19.15 -1.41 5.97
CA THR A 65 -17.96 -0.63 5.62
C THR A 65 -16.68 -1.32 6.08
N VAL A 66 -16.61 -1.73 7.35
CA VAL A 66 -15.46 -2.45 7.92
C VAL A 66 -15.22 -3.78 7.20
N LYS A 67 -16.29 -4.50 6.86
CA LYS A 67 -16.22 -5.75 6.10
C LYS A 67 -15.65 -5.56 4.70
N ALA A 68 -16.13 -4.55 3.96
CA ALA A 68 -15.62 -4.23 2.63
C ALA A 68 -14.12 -3.90 2.64
N TRP A 69 -13.66 -3.15 3.65
CA TRP A 69 -12.23 -2.86 3.82
C TRP A 69 -11.42 -4.11 4.20
N CYS A 70 -11.94 -4.96 5.09
CA CYS A 70 -11.32 -6.25 5.40
C CYS A 70 -11.18 -7.13 4.14
N GLU A 71 -12.21 -7.20 3.29
CA GLU A 71 -12.19 -7.93 2.03
C GLU A 71 -11.12 -7.37 1.07
N ALA A 72 -11.02 -6.04 0.94
CA ALA A 72 -9.96 -5.41 0.16
C ALA A 72 -8.55 -5.79 0.67
N GLY A 73 -8.36 -5.84 2.00
CA GLY A 73 -7.13 -6.33 2.62
C GLY A 73 -6.79 -7.77 2.24
N LYS A 74 -7.78 -8.67 2.24
CA LYS A 74 -7.60 -10.07 1.82
C LYS A 74 -7.32 -10.20 0.33
N THR A 75 -7.97 -9.40 -0.51
CA THR A 75 -7.67 -9.35 -1.94
C THR A 75 -6.21 -8.98 -2.16
N LEU A 76 -5.72 -7.93 -1.49
CA LEU A 76 -4.32 -7.55 -1.58
C LEU A 76 -3.38 -8.67 -1.07
N ALA A 77 -3.73 -9.36 0.01
CA ALA A 77 -2.98 -10.51 0.51
C ALA A 77 -2.85 -11.62 -0.54
N ALA A 78 -3.95 -11.96 -1.22
CA ALA A 78 -3.98 -12.97 -2.27
C ALA A 78 -3.06 -12.59 -3.45
N TYR A 79 -3.08 -11.31 -3.86
CA TYR A 79 -2.16 -10.80 -4.87
C TYR A 79 -0.70 -10.89 -4.44
N ILE A 80 -0.39 -10.52 -3.19
CA ILE A 80 0.97 -10.61 -2.66
C ILE A 80 1.46 -12.06 -2.69
N LYS A 81 0.63 -13.02 -2.24
CA LYS A 81 0.96 -14.45 -2.29
C LYS A 81 1.18 -14.93 -3.71
N ALA A 82 0.30 -14.57 -4.65
CA ALA A 82 0.39 -15.03 -6.03
C ALA A 82 1.62 -14.49 -6.77
N MET A 83 1.96 -13.22 -6.54
CA MET A 83 3.00 -12.53 -7.29
C MET A 83 4.38 -12.57 -6.62
N PHE A 84 4.40 -12.62 -5.29
CA PHE A 84 5.62 -12.47 -4.50
C PHE A 84 5.83 -13.61 -3.50
N GLY A 85 4.83 -14.48 -3.29
CA GLY A 85 4.89 -15.60 -2.34
C GLY A 85 4.72 -15.17 -0.88
N SER A 86 5.43 -14.13 -0.44
CA SER A 86 5.40 -13.65 0.95
C SER A 86 5.51 -12.13 1.05
N LEU A 87 5.11 -11.58 2.20
CA LEU A 87 5.21 -10.15 2.50
C LEU A 87 6.66 -9.64 2.50
N ASN A 88 7.64 -10.48 2.85
CA ASN A 88 9.06 -10.07 2.87
C ASN A 88 9.60 -9.77 1.47
N ASN A 89 9.02 -10.42 0.46
CA ASN A 89 9.42 -10.26 -0.94
C ASN A 89 8.87 -8.97 -1.58
N ILE A 90 8.04 -8.20 -0.85
CA ILE A 90 7.59 -6.86 -1.29
C ILE A 90 8.31 -5.72 -0.57
N SER A 91 9.30 -6.02 0.28
CA SER A 91 10.03 -5.01 1.06
C SER A 91 10.68 -3.92 0.20
N SER A 92 11.15 -4.28 -1.00
CA SER A 92 11.72 -3.34 -1.97
C SER A 92 10.69 -2.35 -2.54
N LEU A 93 9.38 -2.66 -2.46
CA LEU A 93 8.31 -1.79 -2.92
C LEU A 93 7.87 -0.76 -1.87
N LEU A 94 8.17 -1.00 -0.59
CA LEU A 94 7.74 -0.15 0.52
C LEU A 94 8.19 1.32 0.40
N PRO A 95 9.43 1.63 -0.02
CA PRO A 95 9.86 3.02 -0.20
C PRO A 95 9.03 3.78 -1.24
N TYR A 96 8.47 3.09 -2.22
CA TYR A 96 7.63 3.70 -3.26
C TYR A 96 6.20 3.91 -2.79
N LEU A 97 5.72 3.11 -1.84
CA LEU A 97 4.42 3.34 -1.22
C LEU A 97 4.42 4.67 -0.44
N SER A 98 5.50 5.02 0.26
CA SER A 98 5.58 6.31 0.96
C SER A 98 5.53 7.51 0.02
N ASP A 99 5.94 7.38 -1.24
CA ASP A 99 5.85 8.45 -2.25
C ASP A 99 4.41 8.66 -2.75
N ILE A 100 3.57 7.62 -2.68
CA ILE A 100 2.20 7.63 -3.22
C ILE A 100 1.17 7.93 -2.13
N PHE A 101 1.39 7.45 -0.91
CA PHE A 101 0.44 7.67 0.18
C PHE A 101 0.50 9.13 0.65
N PRO A 102 -0.65 9.83 0.71
CA PRO A 102 -0.74 11.22 1.18
C PRO A 102 -0.64 11.27 2.71
N SER A 103 0.48 10.82 3.25
CA SER A 103 0.77 10.73 4.67
C SER A 103 1.95 11.63 5.02
N LYS A 104 2.00 12.10 6.27
CA LYS A 104 3.17 12.83 6.79
C LYS A 104 4.32 11.89 7.09
N LYS A 105 3.99 10.64 7.40
CA LYS A 105 4.94 9.60 7.79
C LYS A 105 4.36 8.24 7.42
N PHE A 106 5.12 7.45 6.68
CA PHE A 106 4.79 6.06 6.37
C PHE A 106 6.05 5.22 6.62
N GLU A 107 6.07 4.50 7.72
CA GLU A 107 7.17 3.60 8.08
C GLU A 107 6.64 2.18 8.17
N VAL A 108 7.28 1.27 7.42
CA VAL A 108 7.07 -0.16 7.53
C VAL A 108 8.42 -0.81 7.80
N LYS A 109 8.49 -1.62 8.85
CA LYS A 109 9.62 -2.52 9.11
C LYS A 109 9.12 -3.94 8.98
N LEU A 110 9.80 -4.69 8.13
CA LEU A 110 9.55 -6.10 7.89
C LEU A 110 10.80 -6.89 8.25
N THR A 111 10.63 -7.92 9.07
CA THR A 111 11.62 -8.97 9.26
C THR A 111 10.99 -10.31 8.88
N GLU A 112 11.72 -11.42 8.99
CA GLU A 112 11.18 -12.73 8.62
C GLU A 112 9.87 -13.06 9.35
N ASP A 113 9.79 -12.68 10.63
CA ASP A 113 8.70 -13.04 11.54
C ASP A 113 7.92 -11.85 12.11
N GLU A 114 8.38 -10.62 11.91
CA GLU A 114 7.75 -9.43 12.52
C GLU A 114 7.37 -8.38 11.46
N PHE A 115 6.23 -7.73 11.72
CA PHE A 115 5.74 -6.58 10.97
C PHE A 115 5.50 -5.42 11.94
N ASP A 116 6.07 -4.26 11.66
CA ASP A 116 5.83 -3.00 12.38
C ASP A 116 5.45 -1.91 11.38
N LEU A 117 4.27 -1.34 11.56
CA LEU A 117 3.74 -0.25 10.76
C LEU A 117 3.49 0.96 11.65
N ASN A 118 3.91 2.12 11.16
CA ASN A 118 3.59 3.41 11.75
C ASN A 118 3.26 4.42 10.66
N ILE A 119 1.98 4.77 10.55
CA ILE A 119 1.48 5.78 9.61
C ILE A 119 0.92 6.98 10.37
N VAL A 120 1.41 8.17 10.02
CA VAL A 120 0.89 9.46 10.50
C VAL A 120 0.38 10.28 9.32
N GLY A 121 -0.83 10.82 9.44
CA GLY A 121 -1.57 11.50 8.38
C GLY A 121 -2.43 10.58 7.51
N LEU A 122 -2.70 9.34 7.94
CA LEU A 122 -3.64 8.45 7.24
C LEU A 122 -5.07 8.75 7.65
N GLY A 123 -5.90 9.18 6.71
CA GLY A 123 -7.28 9.55 6.98
C GLY A 123 -7.41 10.85 7.77
N TYR A 124 -8.52 11.54 7.60
CA TYR A 124 -8.84 12.78 8.31
C TYR A 124 -9.83 12.54 9.47
N SER A 125 -10.41 11.33 9.55
CA SER A 125 -11.43 10.93 10.51
C SER A 125 -11.07 9.63 11.24
N ALA A 126 -11.74 9.35 12.35
CA ALA A 126 -11.53 8.10 13.10
C ALA A 126 -12.05 6.89 12.32
N GLU A 127 -13.17 7.07 11.63
CA GLU A 127 -13.88 6.10 10.80
C GLU A 127 -12.99 5.60 9.66
N THR A 128 -12.30 6.52 8.97
CA THR A 128 -11.34 6.17 7.92
C THR A 128 -10.16 5.40 8.48
N VAL A 129 -9.61 5.82 9.62
CA VAL A 129 -8.48 5.11 10.25
C VAL A 129 -8.89 3.71 10.66
N GLU A 130 -10.08 3.53 11.23
CA GLU A 130 -10.60 2.23 11.64
C GLU A 130 -10.88 1.30 10.46
N ALA A 131 -11.45 1.83 9.38
CA ALA A 131 -11.66 1.09 8.13
C ALA A 131 -10.30 0.60 7.56
N ASN A 132 -9.30 1.48 7.50
CA ASN A 132 -7.95 1.10 7.08
C ASN A 132 -7.29 0.09 8.03
N ALA A 133 -7.53 0.22 9.35
CA ALA A 133 -7.04 -0.74 10.34
C ALA A 133 -7.66 -2.14 10.14
N ALA A 134 -8.93 -2.20 9.74
CA ALA A 134 -9.60 -3.46 9.41
C ALA A 134 -9.01 -4.13 8.16
N ALA A 135 -8.71 -3.34 7.11
CA ALA A 135 -8.02 -3.85 5.93
C ALA A 135 -6.62 -4.37 6.26
N LEU A 136 -5.83 -3.60 7.00
CA LEU A 136 -4.51 -4.01 7.45
C LEU A 136 -4.56 -5.31 8.26
N ARG A 137 -5.52 -5.42 9.18
CA ARG A 137 -5.70 -6.63 9.98
C ARG A 137 -5.98 -7.84 9.11
N CYS A 138 -6.97 -7.76 8.24
CA CYS A 138 -7.33 -8.89 7.40
C CYS A 138 -6.23 -9.24 6.37
N LEU A 139 -5.49 -8.25 5.88
CA LEU A 139 -4.29 -8.46 5.06
C LEU A 139 -3.23 -9.29 5.82
N LEU A 140 -2.87 -8.86 7.03
CA LEU A 140 -1.85 -9.51 7.85
C LEU A 140 -2.27 -10.91 8.29
N GLU A 141 -3.51 -11.06 8.77
CA GLU A 141 -4.07 -12.36 9.17
C GLU A 141 -4.08 -13.36 8.01
N ASP A 142 -4.49 -12.92 6.81
CA ASP A 142 -4.48 -13.77 5.63
C ASP A 142 -3.05 -14.18 5.24
N LEU A 143 -2.07 -13.29 5.44
CA LEU A 143 -0.63 -13.57 5.25
C LEU A 143 0.00 -14.42 6.36
N GLY A 144 -0.79 -14.86 7.36
CA GLY A 144 -0.32 -15.70 8.46
C GLY A 144 0.33 -14.93 9.60
N TYR A 145 0.04 -13.64 9.75
CA TYR A 145 0.49 -12.83 10.89
C TYR A 145 -0.63 -12.65 11.91
N LYS A 146 -0.27 -12.68 13.19
CA LYS A 146 -1.13 -12.33 14.31
C LYS A 146 -0.76 -10.93 14.81
N ILE A 147 -1.74 -10.05 14.88
CA ILE A 147 -1.56 -8.71 15.46
C ILE A 147 -1.33 -8.83 16.98
N GLU A 148 -0.23 -8.24 17.45
CA GLU A 148 0.07 -8.09 18.87
C GLU A 148 -0.36 -6.71 19.39
N GLU A 149 -0.27 -5.67 18.55
CA GLU A 149 -0.59 -4.29 18.90
C GLU A 149 -1.29 -3.61 17.72
N LEU A 150 -2.40 -2.92 17.97
CA LEU A 150 -3.10 -2.08 16.99
C LEU A 150 -3.60 -0.82 17.68
N ILE A 151 -3.02 0.32 17.31
CA ILE A 151 -3.40 1.63 17.83
C ILE A 151 -3.98 2.46 16.69
N THR A 152 -5.21 2.92 16.89
CA THR A 152 -5.91 3.82 15.99
C THR A 152 -6.24 5.12 16.70
N ALA A 153 -5.99 6.24 16.03
CA ALA A 153 -6.50 7.56 16.41
C ALA A 153 -6.67 8.39 15.12
N PRO A 154 -7.45 9.48 15.12
CA PRO A 154 -7.58 10.33 13.92
C PRO A 154 -6.21 10.70 13.33
N GLY A 155 -5.97 10.30 12.09
CA GLY A 155 -4.68 10.51 11.40
C GLY A 155 -3.53 9.60 11.85
N LEU A 156 -3.74 8.59 12.70
CA LEU A 156 -2.69 7.71 13.20
C LEU A 156 -3.11 6.24 13.14
N LEU A 157 -2.29 5.42 12.48
CA LEU A 157 -2.39 3.97 12.52
C LEU A 157 -1.03 3.38 12.87
N LYS A 158 -0.96 2.67 14.00
CA LYS A 158 0.21 1.84 14.35
C LYS A 158 -0.22 0.40 14.49
N ALA A 159 0.59 -0.51 13.97
CA ALA A 159 0.35 -1.94 14.12
C ALA A 159 1.67 -2.68 14.31
N LYS A 160 1.66 -3.67 15.21
CA LYS A 160 2.70 -4.69 15.30
C LYS A 160 2.07 -6.06 15.17
N ALA A 161 2.69 -6.93 14.38
CA ALA A 161 2.23 -8.29 14.19
C ALA A 161 3.41 -9.26 14.09
N LYS A 162 3.16 -10.51 14.46
CA LYS A 162 4.13 -11.61 14.37
C LYS A 162 3.58 -12.76 13.55
N LYS A 163 4.45 -13.42 12.80
CA LYS A 163 4.09 -14.59 12.01
C LYS A 163 3.66 -15.73 12.92
N VAL A 164 2.56 -16.38 12.56
CA VAL A 164 2.10 -17.61 13.20
C VAL A 164 2.82 -18.76 12.51
N GLY A 165 3.58 -19.53 13.27
CA GLY A 165 4.31 -20.71 12.78
C GLY A 165 3.41 -21.83 12.31
#